data_AF-T0ZVT6-F1
#
_entry.id   AF-T0ZVT6-F1
#
_cell.length_a   1.000
_cell.length_b   1.000
_cell.length_c   1.000
_cell.angle_alpha   90.00
_cell.angle_beta   90.00
_cell.angle_gamma   90.00
#
_symmetry.space_group_name_H-M   'P 1'
#
loop_
_entity.id
_entity.type
_entity.pdbx_description
1 polymer ?
#
loop_
_entity_poly.entity_id
_entity_poly.type
_entity_poly.pdbx_seq_one_letter_code
_entity_poly.pdbx_strand_id
1 'polypeptide(L)'
;MAGGRGLDKFRAQMLNGGHLRHLADFLDSSNAFPGVQIEGGVCYFLWDAEYNGNCDVTRVADGVEHVQLQRVLGEFDVFVRDERALGILRKVLAKDEQSIFELVSGDTPFGIATNFSDWSEKEGAGTIPLHLIHRSKRSVGFIKRSLIRKNANLL
;
A
#
# COMPACT_ATOMS: atom_id res chain seq x y z
N MET A 1 -2.50 -0.56 3.94
CA MET A 1 -1.06 -0.40 3.63
C MET A 1 -0.90 -0.13 2.14
N ALA A 2 -0.41 1.05 1.77
CA ALA A 2 -0.03 1.36 0.40
C ALA A 2 1.50 1.28 0.26
N GLY A 3 1.99 0.93 -0.93
CA GLY A 3 3.39 1.08 -1.32
C GLY A 3 4.37 0.01 -0.85
N GLY A 4 4.00 -1.26 -1.03
CA GLY A 4 4.92 -2.40 -0.96
C GLY A 4 5.00 -3.08 0.40
N ARG A 5 5.07 -4.42 0.41
CA ARG A 5 5.17 -5.23 1.63
C ARG A 5 6.55 -5.04 2.28
N GLY A 6 6.58 -4.61 3.54
CA GLY A 6 7.81 -4.47 4.33
C GLY A 6 8.54 -3.13 4.17
N LEU A 7 7.94 -2.15 3.48
CA LEU A 7 8.55 -0.83 3.26
C LEU A 7 8.10 0.23 4.27
N ASP A 8 7.44 -0.16 5.37
CA ASP A 8 6.83 0.78 6.32
C ASP A 8 7.84 1.76 6.92
N LYS A 9 9.00 1.24 7.38
CA LYS A 9 10.07 2.08 7.95
C LYS A 9 10.67 3.03 6.92
N PHE A 10 10.95 2.52 5.72
CA PHE A 10 11.49 3.31 4.63
C PHE A 10 10.53 4.45 4.25
N ARG A 11 9.24 4.15 4.09
CA ARG A 11 8.21 5.15 3.80
C ARG A 11 8.11 6.21 4.89
N ALA A 12 8.07 5.77 6.15
CA ALA A 12 8.01 6.69 7.28
C ALA A 12 9.22 7.64 7.30
N GLN A 13 10.43 7.13 7.04
CA GLN A 13 11.64 7.93 6.93
C GLN A 13 11.59 8.92 5.76
N MET A 14 11.18 8.48 4.57
CA MET A 14 11.12 9.33 3.38
C MET A 14 10.09 10.44 3.50
N LEU A 15 8.88 10.14 4.02
CA LEU A 15 7.78 11.09 4.08
C LEU A 15 7.86 12.05 5.27
N ASN A 16 8.42 11.60 6.40
CA ASN A 16 8.48 12.39 7.64
C ASN A 16 9.88 12.91 7.98
N GLY A 17 10.90 12.53 7.22
CA GLY A 17 12.28 12.88 7.53
C GLY A 17 12.67 14.33 7.26
N GLY A 18 11.88 15.08 6.48
CA GLY A 18 12.15 16.50 6.19
C GLY A 18 13.34 16.76 5.25
N HIS A 19 13.98 15.70 4.72
CA HIS A 19 15.19 15.79 3.89
C HIS A 19 14.91 15.83 2.37
N LEU A 20 13.64 15.74 1.96
CA LEU A 20 13.25 15.84 0.55
C LEU A 20 12.92 17.28 0.20
N ARG A 21 13.79 17.92 -0.58
CA ARG A 21 13.61 19.31 -1.00
C ARG A 21 12.74 19.46 -2.23
N HIS A 22 12.95 18.58 -3.21
CA HIS A 22 12.19 18.55 -4.47
C HIS A 22 11.79 17.11 -4.81
N LEU A 23 10.59 16.93 -5.33
CA LEU A 23 10.10 15.65 -5.85
C LEU A 23 9.41 15.89 -7.19
N ALA A 24 9.82 15.16 -8.22
CA ALA A 24 9.18 15.17 -9.52
C ALA A 24 8.57 13.79 -9.82
N ASP A 25 7.27 13.76 -10.08
CA ASP A 25 6.49 12.53 -10.32
C ASP A 25 5.86 12.55 -11.71
N PHE A 26 6.40 11.73 -12.60
CA PHE A 26 5.93 11.53 -13.97
C PHE A 26 5.08 10.28 -14.03
N LEU A 27 3.78 10.45 -14.26
CA LEU A 27 2.85 9.32 -14.39
C LEU A 27 3.13 8.54 -15.68
N ASP A 28 3.42 9.26 -16.75
CA ASP A 28 3.92 8.70 -18.01
C ASP A 28 5.44 8.91 -18.07
N SER A 29 6.17 7.81 -18.06
CA SER A 29 7.64 7.81 -18.14
C SER A 29 8.16 8.41 -19.44
N SER A 30 7.37 8.39 -20.53
CA SER A 30 7.75 8.97 -21.82
C SER A 30 7.97 10.49 -21.75
N ASN A 31 7.34 11.16 -20.77
CA ASN A 31 7.49 12.60 -20.56
C ASN A 31 8.85 12.96 -19.93
N ALA A 32 9.50 12.00 -19.26
CA ALA A 32 10.86 12.17 -18.71
C ALA A 32 11.93 11.54 -19.61
N PHE A 33 11.65 10.37 -20.19
CA PHE A 33 12.57 9.61 -21.04
C PHE A 33 11.86 9.20 -22.35
N PRO A 34 11.80 10.11 -23.34
CA PRO A 34 11.18 9.81 -24.62
C PRO A 34 11.81 8.58 -25.30
N GLY A 35 10.97 7.68 -25.80
CA GLY A 35 11.42 6.47 -26.51
C GLY A 35 11.80 5.28 -25.62
N VAL A 36 11.69 5.41 -24.29
CA VAL A 36 11.90 4.30 -23.35
C VAL A 36 10.55 3.88 -22.75
N GLN A 37 10.29 2.56 -22.73
CA GLN A 37 9.11 2.01 -22.07
C GLN A 37 9.45 1.64 -20.62
N ILE A 38 9.06 2.50 -19.68
CA ILE A 38 9.15 2.22 -18.24
C ILE A 38 7.73 2.12 -17.70
N GLU A 39 7.32 0.89 -17.37
CA GLU A 39 6.03 0.61 -16.75
C GLU A 39 5.99 1.15 -15.32
N GLY A 40 4.91 1.85 -14.96
CA GLY A 40 4.69 2.37 -13.61
C GLY A 40 5.17 3.81 -13.35
N GLY A 41 5.66 4.50 -14.38
CA GLY A 41 6.07 5.91 -14.32
C GLY A 41 7.49 6.12 -13.79
N VAL A 42 7.88 7.38 -13.61
CA VAL A 42 9.20 7.79 -13.13
C VAL A 42 9.03 8.80 -12.00
N CYS A 43 9.69 8.56 -10.87
CA CYS A 43 9.76 9.52 -9.79
C CYS A 43 11.22 9.72 -9.40
N TYR A 44 11.66 10.98 -9.37
CA TYR A 44 12.97 11.36 -8.86
C TYR A 44 12.82 12.48 -7.83
N PHE A 45 13.80 12.61 -6.97
CA PHE A 45 13.76 13.58 -5.88
C PHE A 45 15.16 14.06 -5.52
N LEU A 46 15.23 15.28 -4.99
CA LEU A 46 16.41 15.83 -4.36
C LEU A 46 16.35 15.54 -2.86
N TRP A 47 17.21 14.64 -2.41
CA TRP A 47 17.43 14.38 -0.99
C TRP A 47 18.67 15.13 -0.51
N ASP A 48 18.53 15.85 0.59
CA ASP A 48 19.59 16.68 1.18
C ASP A 48 19.64 16.40 2.69
N ALA A 49 20.81 15.94 3.17
CA ALA A 49 21.04 15.56 4.55
C ALA A 49 20.90 16.73 5.53
N GLU A 50 21.24 17.94 5.09
CA GLU A 50 21.20 19.15 5.92
C GLU A 50 19.85 19.86 5.80
N TYR A 51 19.06 19.54 4.79
CA TYR A 51 17.72 20.08 4.63
C TYR A 51 16.76 19.51 5.67
N ASN A 52 16.00 20.38 6.31
CA ASN A 52 14.92 20.01 7.21
C ASN A 52 13.73 20.94 6.95
N GLY A 53 12.81 20.50 6.10
CA GLY A 53 11.65 21.30 5.73
C GLY A 53 10.65 20.57 4.85
N ASN A 54 9.70 21.34 4.33
CA ASN A 54 8.68 20.84 3.41
C ASN A 54 9.26 20.63 2.01
N CYS A 55 8.55 19.89 1.16
CA CYS A 55 9.01 19.51 -0.17
C CYS A 55 8.23 20.28 -1.24
N ASP A 56 8.91 20.77 -2.27
CA ASP A 56 8.21 21.21 -3.49
C ASP A 56 8.01 20.00 -4.40
N VAL A 57 6.76 19.75 -4.80
CA VAL A 57 6.36 18.61 -5.63
C VAL A 57 5.91 19.08 -7.00
N THR A 58 6.51 18.54 -8.06
CA THR A 58 6.03 18.70 -9.43
C THR A 58 5.47 17.38 -9.90
N ARG A 59 4.15 17.32 -10.11
CA ARG A 59 3.52 16.16 -10.75
C ARG A 59 3.33 16.46 -12.23
N VAL A 60 3.79 15.56 -13.09
CA VAL A 60 3.59 15.63 -14.54
C VAL A 60 2.57 14.57 -14.96
N ALA A 61 1.43 15.02 -15.47
CA ALA A 61 0.34 14.19 -15.94
C ALA A 61 -0.14 14.71 -17.30
N ASP A 62 -0.27 13.82 -18.29
CA ASP A 62 -0.68 14.17 -19.66
C ASP A 62 0.16 15.30 -20.28
N GLY A 63 1.48 15.33 -19.97
CA GLY A 63 2.40 16.39 -20.38
C GLY A 63 2.22 17.73 -19.67
N VAL A 64 1.33 17.83 -18.67
CA VAL A 64 1.06 19.06 -17.91
C VAL A 64 1.73 18.99 -16.54
N GLU A 65 2.46 20.05 -16.19
CA GLU A 65 3.05 20.20 -14.86
C GLU A 65 2.05 20.76 -13.86
N HIS A 66 1.97 20.10 -12.70
CA HIS A 66 1.18 20.50 -11.54
C HIS A 66 2.13 20.71 -10.37
N VAL A 67 2.51 21.97 -10.15
CA VAL A 67 3.45 22.39 -9.10
C VAL A 67 2.71 22.58 -7.78
N GLN A 68 3.25 21.98 -6.72
CA GLN A 68 2.75 22.06 -5.35
C GLN A 68 3.89 22.49 -4.43
N LEU A 69 3.83 23.71 -3.92
CA LEU A 69 4.92 24.28 -3.11
C LEU A 69 4.75 23.93 -1.63
N GLN A 70 5.88 23.74 -0.94
CA GLN A 70 5.94 23.58 0.51
C GLN A 70 5.00 22.49 1.06
N ARG A 71 4.95 21.34 0.37
CA ARG A 71 4.13 20.18 0.74
C ARG A 71 4.72 19.43 1.94
N VAL A 72 3.86 19.17 2.91
CA VAL A 72 4.11 18.20 3.99
C VAL A 72 3.85 16.80 3.44
N LEU A 73 4.91 16.08 3.08
CA LEU A 73 4.78 14.77 2.42
C LEU A 73 4.12 13.71 3.32
N GLY A 74 4.38 13.78 4.63
CA GLY A 74 3.85 12.90 5.67
C GLY A 74 2.55 13.37 6.32
N GLU A 75 1.78 14.25 5.68
CA GLU A 75 0.48 14.72 6.19
C GLU A 75 -0.50 13.55 6.46
N PHE A 76 -0.38 12.48 5.69
CA PHE A 76 -1.13 11.24 5.84
C PHE A 76 -0.18 10.03 5.86
N ASP A 77 -0.69 8.85 6.22
CA ASP A 77 0.04 7.57 6.18
C ASP A 77 0.44 7.15 4.75
N VAL A 78 -0.16 7.81 3.76
CA VAL A 78 0.12 7.69 2.34
C VAL A 78 0.43 9.03 1.71
N PHE A 79 1.41 9.05 0.80
CA PHE A 79 1.64 10.23 -0.03
C PHE A 79 0.54 10.36 -1.09
N VAL A 80 -0.25 11.42 -0.98
CA VAL A 80 -1.29 11.77 -1.96
C VAL A 80 -0.68 12.72 -2.99
N ARG A 81 -0.51 12.20 -4.21
CA ARG A 81 0.21 12.87 -5.32
C ARG A 81 -0.54 14.07 -5.90
N ASP A 82 -1.87 14.01 -5.94
CA ASP A 82 -2.72 15.05 -6.54
C ASP A 82 -3.18 16.04 -5.48
N GLU A 83 -2.87 17.32 -5.65
CA GLU A 83 -3.26 18.36 -4.70
C GLU A 83 -4.78 18.45 -4.50
N ARG A 84 -5.54 18.25 -5.58
CA ARG A 84 -7.01 18.30 -5.54
C ARG A 84 -7.56 17.18 -4.66
N ALA A 85 -6.92 16.01 -4.69
CA ALA A 85 -7.30 14.87 -3.87
C ALA A 85 -7.06 15.14 -2.37
N LEU A 86 -6.06 15.94 -2.00
CA LEU A 86 -5.86 16.37 -0.60
C LEU A 86 -7.04 17.18 -0.10
N GLY A 87 -7.52 18.12 -0.92
CA GLY A 87 -8.67 18.96 -0.57
C GLY A 87 -9.93 18.11 -0.32
N ILE A 88 -10.13 17.07 -1.13
CA ILE A 88 -11.22 16.11 -0.95
C ILE A 88 -10.99 15.28 0.32
N LEU A 89 -9.80 14.72 0.51
CA LEU A 89 -9.46 13.87 1.65
C LEU A 89 -9.65 14.61 2.97
N ARG A 90 -9.14 15.84 3.10
CA ARG A 90 -9.34 16.69 4.28
C ARG A 90 -10.82 16.93 4.58
N LYS A 91 -11.64 17.20 3.55
CA LYS A 91 -13.09 17.41 3.71
C LYS A 91 -13.80 16.15 4.20
N VAL A 92 -13.41 14.98 3.70
CA VAL A 92 -13.98 13.70 4.12
C VAL A 92 -13.56 13.37 5.55
N LEU A 93 -12.27 13.50 5.89
CA LEU A 93 -11.77 13.25 7.24
C LEU A 93 -12.37 14.19 8.29
N ALA A 94 -12.64 15.44 7.92
CA ALA A 94 -13.31 16.40 8.81
C ALA A 94 -14.76 16.02 9.19
N LYS A 95 -15.34 14.98 8.56
CA LYS A 95 -16.64 14.42 8.95
C LYS A 95 -16.56 13.44 10.11
N ASP A 96 -15.36 12.93 10.43
CA ASP A 96 -15.12 11.99 11.53
C ASP A 96 -16.05 10.75 11.50
N GLU A 97 -16.33 10.26 10.29
CA GLU A 97 -17.17 9.08 10.08
C GLU A 97 -16.45 7.81 10.51
N GLN A 98 -17.21 6.81 10.96
CA GLN A 98 -16.66 5.51 11.31
C GLN A 98 -15.91 4.90 10.11
N SER A 99 -14.70 4.40 10.37
CA SER A 99 -13.87 3.84 9.32
C SER A 99 -14.42 2.52 8.81
N ILE A 100 -14.49 2.36 7.48
CA ILE A 100 -14.82 1.08 6.86
C ILE A 100 -13.80 -0.03 7.22
N PHE A 101 -12.60 0.34 7.67
CA PHE A 101 -11.62 -0.62 8.18
C PHE A 101 -12.12 -1.42 9.39
N GLU A 102 -13.09 -0.89 10.15
CA GLU A 102 -13.72 -1.63 11.25
C GLU A 102 -14.73 -2.68 10.75
N LEU A 103 -15.22 -2.53 9.51
CA LEU A 103 -16.21 -3.41 8.89
C LEU A 103 -15.58 -4.49 8.00
N VAL A 104 -14.29 -4.37 7.67
CA VAL A 104 -13.58 -5.29 6.78
C VAL A 104 -12.43 -6.00 7.48
N SER A 105 -12.29 -7.30 7.27
CA SER A 105 -11.11 -8.05 7.68
C SER A 105 -9.92 -7.68 6.79
N GLY A 106 -8.75 -7.43 7.38
CA GLY A 106 -7.51 -7.27 6.63
C GLY A 106 -7.09 -8.53 5.87
N ASP A 107 -5.95 -8.44 5.17
CA ASP A 107 -5.37 -9.59 4.47
C ASP A 107 -5.20 -10.79 5.42
N THR A 108 -5.42 -11.99 4.90
CA THR A 108 -5.44 -13.26 5.65
C THR A 108 -6.47 -13.24 6.80
N PRO A 109 -7.79 -13.27 6.53
CA PRO A 109 -8.84 -13.13 7.56
C PRO A 109 -8.72 -14.16 8.69
N PHE A 110 -8.18 -15.35 8.39
CA PHE A 110 -7.94 -16.42 9.36
C PHE A 110 -6.44 -16.64 9.65
N GLY A 111 -5.57 -15.74 9.20
CA GLY A 111 -4.11 -15.86 9.35
C GLY A 111 -3.44 -16.82 8.37
N ILE A 112 -4.16 -17.32 7.37
CA ILE A 112 -3.65 -18.22 6.33
C ILE A 112 -3.25 -17.40 5.10
N ALA A 113 -1.98 -17.44 4.73
CA ALA A 113 -1.44 -16.78 3.53
C ALA A 113 -1.72 -17.59 2.25
N THR A 114 -1.67 -16.94 1.09
CA THR A 114 -1.90 -17.59 -0.21
C THR A 114 -0.86 -18.66 -0.56
N ASN A 115 0.35 -18.57 0.00
CA ASN A 115 1.44 -19.54 -0.16
C ASN A 115 1.48 -20.61 0.95
N PHE A 116 0.41 -20.75 1.73
CA PHE A 116 0.34 -21.70 2.83
C PHE A 116 0.38 -23.16 2.32
N SER A 117 1.24 -23.97 2.93
CA SER A 117 1.50 -25.36 2.51
C SER A 117 1.27 -26.41 3.60
N ASP A 118 0.96 -26.02 4.83
CA ASP A 118 0.79 -26.93 5.98
C ASP A 118 -0.66 -27.45 6.09
N TRP A 119 -1.05 -28.29 5.12
CA TRP A 119 -2.37 -28.91 5.05
C TRP A 119 -2.28 -30.40 4.64
N SER A 120 -3.33 -31.18 4.93
CA SER A 120 -3.44 -32.59 4.57
C SER A 120 -4.65 -32.88 3.68
N GLU A 121 -4.56 -33.87 2.80
CA GLU A 121 -5.72 -34.34 2.02
C GLU A 121 -6.73 -35.12 2.88
N LYS A 122 -6.26 -35.71 3.97
CA LYS A 122 -7.09 -36.49 4.89
C LYS A 122 -7.53 -35.64 6.07
N GLU A 123 -8.80 -35.78 6.43
CA GLU A 123 -9.35 -35.25 7.66
C GLU A 123 -8.72 -35.96 8.88
N GLY A 124 -8.44 -35.19 9.92
CA GLY A 124 -7.92 -35.68 11.18
C GLY A 124 -8.68 -35.10 12.37
N ALA A 125 -8.44 -35.65 13.56
CA ALA A 125 -9.03 -35.11 14.79
C ALA A 125 -8.64 -33.63 14.98
N GLY A 126 -9.63 -32.77 15.17
CA GLY A 126 -9.42 -31.32 15.40
C GLY A 126 -8.99 -30.53 14.17
N THR A 127 -9.14 -31.10 12.97
CA THR A 127 -8.93 -30.37 11.71
C THR A 127 -10.20 -29.69 11.21
N ILE A 128 -10.04 -28.64 10.42
CA ILE A 128 -11.12 -27.93 9.72
C ILE A 128 -10.84 -27.94 8.21
N PRO A 129 -11.87 -27.89 7.35
CA PRO A 129 -11.68 -27.83 5.91
C PRO A 129 -11.02 -26.51 5.48
N LEU A 130 -10.05 -26.62 4.59
CA LEU A 130 -9.40 -25.54 3.88
C LEU A 130 -9.76 -25.65 2.40
N HIS A 131 -10.49 -24.67 1.87
CA HIS A 131 -10.76 -24.58 0.43
C HIS A 131 -9.56 -23.92 -0.27
N LEU A 132 -8.92 -24.65 -1.18
CA LEU A 132 -7.69 -24.18 -1.85
C LEU A 132 -7.69 -24.50 -3.34
N ILE A 133 -6.81 -23.82 -4.07
CA ILE A 133 -6.43 -24.20 -5.44
C ILE A 133 -5.12 -24.96 -5.35
N HIS A 134 -5.15 -26.25 -5.65
CA HIS A 134 -3.97 -27.10 -5.72
C HIS A 134 -3.79 -27.60 -7.16
N ARG A 135 -2.62 -27.36 -7.75
CA ARG A 135 -2.31 -27.75 -9.15
C ARG A 135 -3.39 -27.30 -10.14
N SER A 136 -3.79 -26.03 -10.04
CA SER A 136 -4.85 -25.40 -10.86
C SER A 136 -6.24 -26.04 -10.74
N LYS A 137 -6.48 -26.87 -9.73
CA LYS A 137 -7.79 -27.46 -9.42
C LYS A 137 -8.28 -26.97 -8.06
N ARG A 138 -9.58 -26.69 -7.98
CA ARG A 138 -10.24 -26.47 -6.67
C ARG A 138 -10.23 -27.78 -5.90
N SER A 139 -9.80 -27.74 -4.66
CA SER A 139 -9.69 -28.91 -3.78
C SER A 139 -10.02 -28.51 -2.35
N VAL A 140 -10.29 -29.53 -1.53
CA VAL A 140 -10.48 -29.37 -0.10
C VAL A 140 -9.34 -30.11 0.58
N GLY A 141 -8.58 -29.38 1.38
CA GLY A 141 -7.60 -29.92 2.32
C GLY A 141 -8.07 -29.73 3.75
N PHE A 142 -7.27 -30.17 4.71
CA PHE A 142 -7.57 -30.07 6.12
C PHE A 142 -6.39 -29.47 6.88
N ILE A 143 -6.69 -28.58 7.82
CA ILE A 143 -5.69 -27.92 8.67
C ILE A 143 -6.10 -28.01 10.13
N LYS A 144 -5.14 -28.03 11.06
CA LYS A 144 -5.46 -27.98 12.49
C LYS A 144 -6.12 -26.65 12.85
N ARG A 145 -7.19 -26.66 13.65
CA ARG A 145 -7.86 -25.42 14.11
C ARG A 145 -6.89 -24.46 14.81
N SER A 146 -5.86 -24.97 15.48
CA SER A 146 -4.82 -24.20 16.15
C SER A 146 -3.95 -23.34 15.22
N LEU A 147 -3.97 -23.60 13.91
CA LEU A 147 -3.28 -22.79 12.91
C LEU A 147 -4.05 -21.51 12.56
N ILE A 148 -5.34 -21.42 12.92
CA ILE A 148 -6.13 -20.21 12.77
C ILE A 148 -5.79 -19.25 13.91
N ARG A 149 -5.09 -18.16 13.55
CA ARG A 149 -4.59 -17.16 14.51
C ARG A 149 -5.41 -15.87 14.53
N LYS A 150 -6.35 -15.71 13.59
CA LYS A 150 -7.22 -14.54 13.44
C LYS A 150 -8.66 -14.98 13.29
N ASN A 151 -9.59 -14.21 13.82
CA ASN A 151 -11.04 -14.42 13.69
C ASN A 151 -11.51 -15.85 14.01
N ALA A 152 -10.82 -16.54 14.94
CA ALA A 152 -11.13 -17.92 15.31
C ALA A 152 -12.50 -18.07 16.00
N ASN A 153 -13.12 -16.97 16.41
CA ASN A 153 -14.47 -16.88 16.94
C ASN A 153 -15.56 -16.95 15.85
N LEU A 154 -15.19 -16.86 14.56
CA LEU A 154 -16.12 -16.97 13.42
C LEU A 154 -16.21 -18.41 12.86
N LEU A 155 -15.52 -19.38 13.48
CA LEU A 155 -15.43 -20.78 13.06
C LEU A 155 -16.04 -21.73 14.09
#